data_AF-A0A2G5SCS2-F1
#
_entry.id   AF-A0A2G5SCS2-F1
#
_cell.length_a   1.000
_cell.length_b   1.000
_cell.length_c   1.000
_cell.angle_alpha   90.00
_cell.angle_beta   90.00
_cell.angle_gamma   90.00
#
_symmetry.space_group_name_H-M   'P 1'
#
loop_
_entity.id
_entity.type
_entity.pdbx_description
1 polymer ?
#
loop_
_entity_poly.entity_id
_entity_poly.type
_entity_poly.pdbx_seq_one_letter_code
_entity_poly.pdbx_strand_id
1 'polypeptide(L)'
;MSTTSCGDYLLTVQRRGSSEEDHCNITSKAVQMTNSNFSYISDNVTTALNINCKVQDDFQHELPKLLKHFSCSYSKWITLDLSISPHFEFVRVYESGFTNQDMSVYVEKVFFGELPNLIDFEAEIEELDHDEIASEVIKLAKNDPETLRLLFALPQPQAHVPVPQHSMSPI
;
A
#
# COMPACT_ATOMS: atom_id res chain seq x y z
N MET A 1 -15.98 4.84 18.24
CA MET A 1 -16.11 4.51 16.80
C MET A 1 -17.15 5.47 16.25
N SER A 2 -16.73 6.39 15.40
CA SER A 2 -17.64 7.42 14.86
C SER A 2 -17.90 7.08 13.40
N THR A 3 -19.08 6.54 13.12
CA THR A 3 -19.56 6.33 11.74
C THR A 3 -20.23 7.61 11.28
N THR A 4 -19.64 8.32 10.33
CA THR A 4 -20.26 9.47 9.69
C THR A 4 -20.70 9.03 8.31
N SER A 5 -22.01 8.90 8.05
CA SER A 5 -22.49 8.64 6.69
C SER A 5 -22.42 9.92 5.88
N CYS A 6 -21.60 9.92 4.82
CA CYS A 6 -21.65 10.95 3.79
C CYS A 6 -22.32 10.31 2.56
N GLY A 7 -23.64 10.49 2.40
CA GLY A 7 -24.44 9.87 1.33
C GLY A 7 -24.67 8.35 1.51
N ASP A 8 -24.91 7.64 0.40
CA ASP A 8 -25.13 6.18 0.35
C ASP A 8 -23.87 5.33 0.66
N TYR A 9 -22.78 5.97 1.06
CA TYR A 9 -21.54 5.30 1.43
C TYR A 9 -21.50 5.04 2.93
N LEU A 10 -21.17 3.80 3.29
CA LEU A 10 -20.81 3.47 4.66
C LEU A 10 -19.35 3.90 4.90
N LEU A 11 -19.15 5.20 5.08
CA LEU A 11 -17.86 5.75 5.48
C LEU A 11 -17.60 5.37 6.95
N THR A 12 -16.65 4.47 7.16
CA THR A 12 -16.24 4.07 8.52
C THR A 12 -14.94 4.77 8.82
N VAL A 13 -15.03 5.98 9.40
CA VAL A 13 -13.86 6.66 9.95
C VAL A 13 -13.53 6.05 11.31
N GLN A 14 -12.54 5.16 11.35
CA GLN A 14 -12.05 4.60 12.60
C GLN A 14 -10.98 5.52 13.19
N ARG A 15 -11.41 6.56 13.91
CA ARG A 15 -10.51 7.27 14.83
C ARG A 15 -10.27 6.38 16.05
N ARG A 16 -9.12 5.70 16.10
CA ARG A 16 -8.66 5.04 17.34
C ARG A 16 -8.18 6.13 18.29
N GLY A 17 -8.74 6.17 19.49
CA GLY A 17 -8.37 7.16 20.49
C GLY A 17 -6.90 7.05 20.90
N SER A 18 -6.27 8.22 20.99
CA SER A 18 -5.06 8.59 21.76
C SER A 18 -3.65 8.40 21.19
N SER A 19 -3.42 8.20 19.89
CA SER A 19 -2.13 8.56 19.26
C SER A 19 -2.28 8.81 17.76
N GLU A 20 -2.20 10.09 17.36
CA GLU A 20 -1.74 10.69 16.09
C GLU A 20 -1.92 10.01 14.71
N GLU A 21 -2.77 9.01 14.56
CA GLU A 21 -3.02 8.40 13.25
C GLU A 21 -4.52 8.39 12.94
N ASP A 22 -4.96 9.32 12.08
CA ASP A 22 -6.29 9.22 11.50
C ASP A 22 -6.25 8.17 10.38
N HIS A 23 -6.90 7.03 10.65
CA HIS A 23 -7.12 5.96 9.69
C HIS A 23 -8.51 6.09 9.08
N CYS A 24 -8.56 6.23 7.76
CA CYS A 24 -9.80 6.34 7.00
C CYS A 24 -9.99 5.09 6.14
N ASN A 25 -11.14 4.43 6.32
CA ASN A 25 -11.52 3.27 5.51
C ASN A 25 -12.82 3.57 4.77
N ILE A 26 -12.73 3.55 3.44
CA ILE A 26 -13.83 3.76 2.51
C ILE A 26 -14.23 2.39 1.97
N THR A 27 -15.39 1.91 2.36
CA THR A 27 -15.94 0.64 1.88
C THR A 27 -17.34 0.89 1.35
N SER A 28 -17.64 0.34 0.17
CA SER A 28 -19.00 0.34 -0.36
C SER A 28 -19.19 -0.85 -1.30
N LYS A 29 -20.21 -1.66 -1.03
CA LYS A 29 -20.57 -2.80 -1.88
C LYS A 29 -21.50 -2.42 -3.04
N ALA A 30 -22.17 -1.27 -2.95
CA ALA A 30 -23.28 -0.92 -3.86
C ALA A 30 -23.06 0.40 -4.63
N VAL A 31 -22.07 1.21 -4.25
CA VAL A 31 -21.87 2.55 -4.81
C VAL A 31 -20.42 2.76 -5.20
N GLN A 32 -20.24 3.28 -6.40
CA GLN A 32 -18.97 3.64 -7.00
C GLN A 32 -18.52 5.03 -6.51
N MET A 33 -17.33 5.13 -5.91
CA MET A 33 -16.80 6.39 -5.39
C MET A 33 -16.54 7.39 -6.51
N THR A 34 -17.06 8.61 -6.35
CA THR A 34 -16.86 9.73 -7.29
C THR A 34 -15.72 10.63 -6.84
N ASN A 35 -15.19 11.44 -7.77
CA ASN A 35 -14.20 12.47 -7.45
C ASN A 35 -14.69 13.44 -6.35
N SER A 36 -15.97 13.84 -6.39
CA SER A 36 -16.55 14.71 -5.37
C SER A 36 -16.61 14.05 -3.98
N ASN A 37 -16.88 12.75 -3.91
CA ASN A 37 -16.86 12.02 -2.65
C ASN A 37 -15.44 11.93 -2.09
N PHE A 38 -14.46 11.64 -2.96
CA PHE A 38 -13.07 11.53 -2.54
C PHE A 38 -12.50 12.85 -2.04
N SER A 39 -12.74 13.96 -2.74
CA SER A 39 -12.25 15.30 -2.34
C SER A 39 -12.66 15.66 -0.91
N TYR A 40 -13.92 15.37 -0.55
CA TYR A 40 -14.41 15.62 0.81
C TYR A 40 -13.68 14.78 1.87
N ILE A 41 -13.33 13.54 1.51
CA ILE A 41 -12.66 12.62 2.42
C ILE A 41 -11.17 12.95 2.53
N SER A 42 -10.49 13.19 1.41
CA SER A 42 -9.04 13.44 1.35
C SER A 42 -8.60 14.62 2.23
N ASP A 43 -9.44 15.65 2.34
CA ASP A 43 -9.16 16.83 3.19
C ASP A 43 -9.10 16.51 4.70
N ASN A 44 -9.62 15.34 5.10
CA ASN A 44 -9.74 14.92 6.49
C ASN A 44 -8.86 13.72 6.86
N VAL A 45 -8.08 13.17 5.91
CA VAL A 45 -7.20 12.02 6.15
C VAL A 45 -5.76 12.47 6.25
N THR A 46 -5.13 12.14 7.37
CA THR A 46 -3.76 12.58 7.66
C THR A 46 -2.73 11.47 7.56
N THR A 47 -3.05 10.22 7.90
CA THR A 47 -2.02 9.16 8.03
C THR A 47 -2.28 7.92 7.18
N ALA A 48 -3.49 7.36 7.20
CA ALA A 48 -3.78 6.11 6.52
C ALA A 48 -5.13 6.14 5.78
N LEU A 49 -5.13 5.65 4.54
CA LEU A 49 -6.29 5.65 3.66
C LEU A 49 -6.44 4.29 3.01
N ASN A 50 -7.61 3.68 3.19
CA ASN A 50 -7.98 2.44 2.55
C ASN A 50 -9.26 2.65 1.70
N ILE A 51 -9.20 2.30 0.42
CA ILE A 51 -10.29 2.42 -0.55
C ILE A 51 -10.66 1.02 -1.06
N ASN A 52 -11.69 0.42 -0.47
CA ASN A 52 -12.20 -0.91 -0.80
C ASN A 52 -13.53 -0.84 -1.57
N CYS A 53 -13.65 0.08 -2.52
CA CYS A 53 -14.82 0.19 -3.40
C CYS A 53 -14.40 0.59 -4.81
N LYS A 54 -15.27 0.28 -5.78
CA LYS A 54 -15.09 0.73 -7.16
C LYS A 54 -15.05 2.26 -7.20
N VAL A 55 -14.21 2.81 -8.06
CA VAL A 55 -14.16 4.24 -8.38
C VAL A 55 -14.77 4.49 -9.75
N GLN A 56 -15.24 5.71 -10.01
CA GLN A 56 -15.73 6.11 -11.33
C GLN A 56 -14.67 5.97 -12.43
N ASP A 57 -15.08 5.78 -13.68
CA ASP A 57 -14.14 5.46 -14.76
C ASP A 57 -13.16 6.61 -15.05
N ASP A 58 -13.59 7.86 -14.82
CA ASP A 58 -12.80 9.09 -14.94
C ASP A 58 -12.22 9.56 -13.59
N PHE A 59 -12.08 8.65 -12.63
CA PHE A 59 -11.56 8.98 -11.31
C PHE A 59 -10.10 9.43 -11.42
N GLN A 60 -9.81 10.64 -10.93
CA GLN A 60 -8.48 11.23 -10.95
C GLN A 60 -8.30 12.13 -9.74
N HIS A 61 -7.35 11.77 -8.88
CA HIS A 61 -7.04 12.55 -7.69
C HIS A 61 -5.58 12.44 -7.29
N GLU A 62 -5.07 13.51 -6.69
CA GLU A 62 -3.84 13.46 -5.93
C GLU A 62 -4.11 12.82 -4.56
N LEU A 63 -3.16 12.03 -4.07
CA LEU A 63 -3.19 11.51 -2.70
C LEU A 63 -2.69 12.59 -1.72
N PRO A 64 -3.24 12.66 -0.49
CA PRO A 64 -2.78 13.61 0.52
C PRO A 64 -1.27 13.43 0.82
N LYS A 65 -0.51 14.53 0.84
CA LYS A 65 0.96 14.50 1.02
C LYS A 65 1.44 14.00 2.38
N LEU A 66 0.56 13.97 3.37
CA LEU A 66 0.85 13.47 4.72
C LEU A 66 0.58 11.96 4.83
N LEU A 67 -0.04 11.36 3.81
CA LEU A 67 -0.48 9.98 3.82
C LEU A 67 0.72 9.04 3.82
N LYS A 68 0.86 8.25 4.88
CA LYS A 68 1.93 7.26 5.00
C LYS A 68 1.51 5.90 4.50
N HIS A 69 0.23 5.55 4.71
CA HIS A 69 -0.32 4.24 4.36
C HIS A 69 -1.43 4.40 3.35
N PHE A 70 -1.31 3.71 2.21
CA PHE A 70 -2.31 3.72 1.17
C PHE A 70 -2.68 2.31 0.74
N SER A 71 -3.98 2.03 0.68
CA SER A 71 -4.50 0.80 0.09
C SER A 71 -5.70 1.09 -0.81
N CYS A 72 -5.74 0.49 -1.99
CA CYS A 72 -6.85 0.66 -2.93
C CYS A 72 -7.12 -0.63 -3.71
N SER A 73 -8.36 -1.13 -3.65
CA SER A 73 -8.76 -2.35 -4.37
C SER A 73 -8.99 -2.17 -5.87
N TYR A 74 -9.33 -0.95 -6.30
CA TYR A 74 -9.65 -0.63 -7.69
C TYR A 74 -8.76 0.52 -8.14
N SER A 75 -7.51 0.17 -8.48
CA SER A 75 -6.41 1.14 -8.55
C SER A 75 -5.93 1.45 -9.97
N LYS A 76 -6.74 1.19 -11.01
CA LYS A 76 -6.39 1.53 -12.42
C LYS A 76 -6.05 3.01 -12.66
N TRP A 77 -6.54 3.89 -11.80
CA TRP A 77 -6.26 5.33 -11.84
C TRP A 77 -4.95 5.74 -11.15
N ILE A 78 -4.34 4.83 -10.37
CA ILE A 78 -3.06 5.06 -9.69
C ILE A 78 -1.93 4.79 -10.67
N THR A 79 -1.00 5.74 -10.76
CA THR A 79 0.28 5.55 -11.47
C THR A 79 1.36 5.06 -10.51
N LEU A 80 2.42 4.47 -11.06
CA LEU A 80 3.56 4.05 -10.24
C LEU A 80 4.18 5.23 -9.48
N ASP A 81 4.41 6.36 -10.14
CA ASP A 81 5.01 7.54 -9.47
C ASP A 81 4.19 8.05 -8.29
N LEU A 82 2.86 7.94 -8.39
CA LEU A 82 1.97 8.26 -7.27
C LEU A 82 2.14 7.24 -6.14
N SER A 83 2.24 5.94 -6.45
CA SER A 83 2.33 4.87 -5.46
C SER A 83 3.71 4.73 -4.80
N ILE A 84 4.77 5.28 -5.38
CA ILE A 84 6.14 5.25 -4.80
C ILE A 84 6.63 6.62 -4.35
N SER A 85 5.71 7.54 -4.10
CA SER A 85 6.07 8.86 -3.58
C SER A 85 6.85 8.73 -2.25
N PRO A 86 7.86 9.59 -2.01
CA PRO A 86 8.85 9.39 -0.94
C PRO A 86 8.30 9.50 0.48
N HIS A 87 7.03 9.87 0.66
CA HIS A 87 6.38 9.98 1.96
C HIS A 87 5.64 8.69 2.35
N PHE A 88 5.45 7.75 1.42
CA PHE A 88 4.79 6.49 1.70
C PHE A 88 5.70 5.51 2.45
N GLU A 89 5.11 4.85 3.43
CA GLU A 89 5.71 3.75 4.18
C GLU A 89 5.09 2.39 3.76
N PHE A 90 3.78 2.36 3.51
CA PHE A 90 3.06 1.14 3.15
C PHE A 90 2.09 1.41 2.00
N VAL A 91 2.20 0.64 0.91
CA VAL A 91 1.35 0.80 -0.27
C VAL A 91 0.84 -0.54 -0.77
N ARG A 92 -0.47 -0.64 -0.97
CA ARG A 92 -1.13 -1.85 -1.50
C ARG A 92 -2.16 -1.50 -2.56
N VAL A 93 -1.90 -1.90 -3.79
CA VAL A 93 -2.75 -1.55 -4.94
C VAL A 93 -3.19 -2.80 -5.68
N TYR A 94 -4.50 -3.01 -5.77
CA TYR A 94 -5.11 -4.16 -6.43
C TYR A 94 -5.90 -3.74 -7.66
N GLU A 95 -6.17 -4.69 -8.56
CA GLU A 95 -6.73 -4.40 -9.90
C GLU A 95 -6.04 -3.18 -10.55
N SER A 96 -4.70 -3.16 -10.47
CA SER A 96 -3.91 -1.99 -10.88
C SER A 96 -3.80 -1.90 -12.40
N GLY A 97 -3.45 -0.71 -12.89
CA GLY A 97 -3.06 -0.49 -14.28
C GLY A 97 -1.56 -0.69 -14.53
N PHE A 98 -0.82 -1.24 -13.56
CA PHE A 98 0.64 -1.37 -13.68
C PHE A 98 1.03 -2.42 -14.71
N THR A 99 2.16 -2.15 -15.33
CA THR A 99 2.78 -2.99 -16.37
C THR A 99 4.07 -3.63 -15.84
N ASN A 100 4.61 -4.60 -16.59
CA ASN A 100 5.95 -5.15 -16.30
C ASN A 100 7.03 -4.05 -16.33
N GLN A 101 6.89 -3.07 -17.23
CA GLN A 101 7.80 -1.92 -17.29
C GLN A 101 7.75 -1.07 -16.01
N ASP A 102 6.57 -0.86 -15.43
CA ASP A 102 6.43 -0.17 -14.14
C ASP A 102 7.12 -0.96 -13.02
N MET A 103 7.02 -2.28 -13.02
CA MET A 103 7.71 -3.12 -12.03
C MET A 103 9.22 -3.13 -12.20
N SER A 104 9.73 -3.10 -13.42
CA SER A 104 11.17 -2.92 -13.66
C SER A 104 11.67 -1.57 -13.10
N VAL A 105 10.91 -0.48 -13.30
CA VAL A 105 11.24 0.85 -12.74
C VAL A 105 11.16 0.83 -11.21
N TYR A 106 10.15 0.18 -10.64
CA TYR A 106 10.03 0.03 -9.18
C TYR A 106 11.24 -0.71 -8.60
N VAL A 107 11.60 -1.86 -9.16
CA VAL A 107 12.74 -2.66 -8.73
C VAL A 107 14.03 -1.86 -8.82
N GLU A 108 14.23 -1.11 -9.90
CA GLU A 108 15.40 -0.23 -10.07
C GLU A 108 15.48 0.82 -8.95
N LYS A 109 14.37 1.51 -8.65
CA LYS A 109 14.31 2.52 -7.58
C LYS A 109 14.55 1.94 -6.19
N VAL A 110 14.01 0.76 -5.90
CA VAL A 110 14.30 0.03 -4.65
C VAL A 110 15.77 -0.31 -4.57
N PHE A 111 16.34 -0.83 -5.65
CA PHE A 111 17.73 -1.25 -5.72
C PHE A 111 18.69 -0.09 -5.47
N PHE A 112 18.41 1.10 -6.03
CA PHE A 112 19.22 2.30 -5.81
C PHE A 112 18.91 3.05 -4.51
N GLY A 113 18.00 2.54 -3.66
CA GLY A 113 17.65 3.18 -2.40
C GLY A 113 16.91 4.51 -2.57
N GLU A 114 16.23 4.72 -3.70
CA GLU A 114 15.48 5.94 -4.00
C GLU A 114 14.14 6.01 -3.23
N LEU A 115 13.76 4.92 -2.56
CA LEU A 115 12.51 4.80 -1.79
C LEU A 115 12.81 4.58 -0.29
N PRO A 116 13.49 5.52 0.40
CA PRO A 116 14.06 5.28 1.73
C PRO A 116 13.04 5.08 2.85
N ASN A 117 11.80 5.53 2.65
CA ASN A 117 10.72 5.40 3.63
C ASN A 117 9.82 4.20 3.36
N LEU A 118 9.91 3.59 2.16
CA LEU A 118 9.02 2.51 1.76
C LEU A 118 9.42 1.21 2.47
N ILE A 119 8.51 0.69 3.29
CA ILE A 119 8.70 -0.53 4.06
C ILE A 119 8.03 -1.71 3.36
N ASP A 120 6.83 -1.51 2.83
CA ASP A 120 6.02 -2.55 2.18
C ASP A 120 5.33 -2.00 0.93
N PHE A 121 5.43 -2.76 -0.17
CA PHE A 121 4.78 -2.44 -1.43
C PHE A 121 4.21 -3.72 -2.03
N GLU A 122 2.90 -3.71 -2.23
CA GLU A 122 2.14 -4.82 -2.80
C GLU A 122 1.35 -4.30 -4.00
N ALA A 123 1.49 -4.96 -5.15
CA ALA A 123 0.74 -4.63 -6.35
C ALA A 123 0.23 -5.90 -7.04
N GLU A 124 -1.04 -5.89 -7.44
CA GLU A 124 -1.62 -6.91 -8.30
C GLU A 124 -1.56 -6.47 -9.77
N ILE A 125 -1.01 -7.33 -10.62
CA ILE A 125 -0.76 -7.06 -12.05
C ILE A 125 -1.34 -8.23 -12.85
N GLU A 126 -2.23 -7.91 -13.79
CA GLU A 126 -3.04 -8.90 -14.53
C GLU A 126 -2.19 -9.88 -15.36
N GLU A 127 -1.03 -9.44 -15.85
CA GLU A 127 -0.12 -10.22 -16.70
C GLU A 127 1.35 -10.03 -16.29
N LEU A 128 1.65 -10.27 -15.01
CA LEU A 128 3.02 -10.17 -14.50
C LEU A 128 3.94 -11.23 -15.13
N ASP A 129 5.00 -10.79 -15.81
CA ASP A 129 6.06 -11.66 -16.32
C ASP A 129 7.13 -11.83 -15.23
N HIS A 130 7.00 -12.90 -14.46
CA HIS A 130 7.94 -13.21 -13.39
C HIS A 130 9.38 -13.43 -13.88
N ASP A 131 9.57 -13.95 -15.09
CA ASP A 131 10.89 -14.23 -15.65
C ASP A 131 11.58 -12.94 -16.10
N GLU A 132 10.83 -12.00 -16.68
CA GLU A 132 11.30 -10.65 -17.00
C GLU A 132 11.77 -9.92 -15.74
N ILE A 133 10.92 -9.86 -14.71
CA ILE A 133 11.24 -9.16 -13.46
C ILE A 133 12.44 -9.81 -12.75
N ALA A 134 12.49 -11.14 -12.68
CA ALA A 134 13.62 -11.85 -12.09
C ALA A 134 14.93 -11.57 -12.86
N SER A 135 14.86 -11.50 -14.19
CA SER A 135 16.02 -11.20 -15.04
C SER A 135 16.55 -9.78 -14.80
N GLU A 136 15.68 -8.80 -14.63
CA GLU A 136 16.08 -7.42 -14.30
C GLU A 136 16.71 -7.32 -12.90
N VAL A 137 16.15 -8.01 -11.89
CA VAL A 137 16.78 -8.10 -10.56
C VAL A 137 18.20 -8.68 -10.66
N ILE A 138 18.38 -9.78 -11.41
CA ILE A 138 19.69 -10.41 -11.61
C ILE A 138 20.65 -9.47 -12.35
N LYS A 139 20.17 -8.70 -13.31
CA LYS A 139 20.97 -7.75 -14.08
C LYS A 139 21.45 -6.59 -13.22
N LEU A 140 20.57 -6.00 -12.40
CA LEU A 140 20.93 -4.94 -11.46
C LEU A 140 21.95 -5.44 -10.42
N ALA A 141 21.70 -6.61 -9.86
CA ALA A 141 22.58 -7.31 -8.93
C ALA A 141 24.01 -7.55 -9.46
N LYS A 142 24.15 -7.87 -10.75
CA LYS A 142 25.47 -8.06 -11.38
C LYS A 142 26.24 -6.75 -11.51
N ASN A 143 25.55 -5.64 -11.66
CA ASN A 143 26.16 -4.32 -11.80
C ASN A 143 26.59 -3.74 -10.46
N ASP A 144 25.93 -4.11 -9.36
CA ASP A 144 26.30 -3.72 -8.01
C ASP A 144 26.11 -4.87 -6.99
N PRO A 145 27.14 -5.72 -6.82
CA PRO A 145 27.08 -6.88 -5.93
C PRO A 145 26.94 -6.53 -4.45
N GLU A 146 27.32 -5.31 -4.02
CA GLU A 146 27.21 -4.90 -2.63
C GLU A 146 25.76 -4.59 -2.25
N THR A 147 24.96 -4.11 -3.19
CA THR A 147 23.51 -3.89 -3.00
C THR A 147 22.74 -5.21 -2.80
N LEU A 148 23.17 -6.31 -3.41
CA LEU A 148 22.62 -7.64 -3.10
C LEU A 148 22.85 -8.06 -1.65
N ARG A 149 24.04 -7.73 -1.09
CA ARG A 149 24.35 -8.10 0.29
C ARG A 149 23.43 -7.39 1.27
N LEU A 150 23.01 -6.16 0.96
CA LEU A 150 22.05 -5.38 1.75
C LEU A 150 20.62 -5.93 1.61
N LEU A 151 20.16 -6.26 0.40
CA LEU A 151 18.84 -6.86 0.15
C LEU A 151 18.63 -8.19 0.90
N PHE A 152 19.66 -9.04 0.95
CA PHE A 152 19.60 -10.31 1.70
C PHE A 152 20.01 -10.19 3.18
N ALA A 153 20.53 -9.05 3.62
CA ALA A 153 20.85 -8.78 5.03
C ALA A 153 19.68 -8.12 5.80
N LEU A 154 18.56 -7.79 5.13
CA LEU A 154 17.35 -7.35 5.81
C LEU A 154 16.89 -8.43 6.81
N PRO A 155 16.50 -8.04 8.05
CA PRO A 155 16.02 -8.98 9.04
C PRO A 155 14.80 -9.73 8.50
N GLN A 156 14.94 -11.04 8.28
CA GLN A 156 13.80 -11.90 8.01
C GLN A 156 12.82 -11.79 9.20
N PRO A 157 11.49 -11.69 8.96
CA PRO A 157 10.50 -11.74 10.03
C PRO A 157 10.77 -12.98 10.88
N GLN A 158 11.08 -12.78 12.16
CA GLN A 158 11.35 -13.91 13.04
C GLN A 158 10.09 -14.78 13.08
N ALA A 159 10.23 -16.04 12.68
CA ALA A 159 9.17 -17.03 12.81
C ALA A 159 8.71 -17.01 14.28
N HIS A 160 7.40 -16.78 14.48
CA HIS A 160 6.79 -16.75 15.80
C HIS A 160 7.08 -18.08 16.52
N VAL A 161 7.99 -18.05 17.49
CA VAL A 161 8.23 -19.19 18.37
C VAL A 161 6.97 -19.37 19.21
N PRO A 162 6.30 -20.54 19.19
CA PRO A 162 5.12 -20.77 20.01
C PRO A 162 5.51 -20.72 21.49
N VAL A 163 4.79 -19.93 22.28
CA VAL A 163 4.99 -19.84 23.74
C VAL A 163 4.66 -21.20 24.37
N PRO A 164 5.54 -21.79 25.19
CA PRO A 164 5.24 -23.01 25.91
C PRO A 164 4.01 -22.81 26.81
N GLN A 165 2.95 -23.59 26.58
CA GLN A 165 1.80 -23.60 27.48
C GLN A 165 2.22 -24.26 28.79
N HIS A 166 2.39 -23.45 29.84
CA HIS A 166 2.54 -23.96 31.20
C HIS A 166 1.21 -24.55 31.64
N SER A 167 1.17 -25.89 31.68
CA SER A 167 0.08 -26.66 32.25
C SER A 167 -0.02 -26.34 33.75
N MET A 168 -1.08 -25.65 34.17
CA MET A 168 -1.41 -25.51 35.58
C MET A 168 -1.93 -26.86 36.10
N SER A 169 -1.25 -27.41 37.10
CA SER A 169 -1.75 -28.55 37.87
C SER A 169 -2.88 -28.06 38.81
N PRO A 170 -4.00 -28.78 38.91
CA PRO A 170 -5.06 -28.43 39.86
C PRO A 170 -4.65 -28.80 41.28
N ILE A 171 -5.04 -27.95 42.24
CA ILE A 171 -5.06 -28.22 43.69
C ILE A 171 -6.45 -28.75 44.04
#